data_AF-A0A7S3S129-F1
#
_entry.id   AF-A0A7S3S129-F1
#
_cell.length_a   1.000
_cell.length_b   1.000
_cell.length_c   1.000
_cell.angle_alpha   90.00
_cell.angle_beta   90.00
_cell.angle_gamma   90.00
#
_symmetry.space_group_name_H-M   'P 1'
#
loop_
_entity.id
_entity.type
_entity.pdbx_description
1 polymer ?
#
loop_
_entity_poly.entity_id
_entity_poly.type
_entity_poly.pdbx_seq_one_letter_code
_entity_poly.pdbx_strand_id
1 'polypeptide(L)'
;PKVFPPSYHGRPTHLPSEPKAIRQKAGGDMTKHSFFLTHRQVARDNLDAGHIDEFGDHSPFLKELRMVFDWICQEKGALRVSSRDFKARLPLIHKKFPQLSNSFVRMDANADCWLEWHEFVDFCVQDERLYCLLQRAAAVSVYGRERNGSL
;
A
#
# COMPACT_ATOMS: atom_id res chain seq x y z
N PRO A 1 16.84 63.39 41.53
CA PRO A 1 17.46 62.33 40.71
C PRO A 1 17.46 60.98 41.46
N LYS A 2 16.42 60.17 41.22
CA LYS A 2 16.29 58.83 41.81
C LYS A 2 16.32 57.82 40.66
N VAL A 3 17.41 57.07 40.59
CA VAL A 3 17.64 55.97 39.68
C VAL A 3 16.93 54.75 40.25
N PHE A 4 15.97 54.18 39.51
CA PHE A 4 15.38 52.88 39.81
C PHE A 4 15.91 51.86 38.79
N PRO A 5 16.34 50.67 39.21
CA PRO A 5 16.86 49.65 38.32
C PRO A 5 15.73 48.93 37.56
N PRO A 6 15.97 48.39 36.36
CA PRO A 6 15.04 47.46 35.73
C PRO A 6 15.07 46.12 36.49
N SER A 7 13.89 45.69 36.95
CA SER A 7 13.68 44.38 37.57
C SER A 7 14.16 43.26 36.66
N TYR A 8 15.05 42.42 37.18
CA TYR A 8 15.51 41.21 36.51
C TYR A 8 14.83 39.97 37.11
N HIS A 9 14.51 39.04 36.20
CA HIS A 9 14.48 37.58 36.37
C HIS A 9 13.43 36.93 37.28
N GLY A 10 12.55 36.17 36.62
CA GLY A 10 11.77 35.12 37.26
C GLY A 10 10.85 34.36 36.31
N ARG A 11 11.33 33.95 35.11
CA ARG A 11 10.61 32.94 34.32
C ARG A 11 11.24 31.57 34.62
N PRO A 12 10.48 30.57 35.09
CA PRO A 12 11.04 29.27 35.43
C PRO A 12 11.71 28.62 34.22
N THR A 13 13.02 28.40 34.29
CA THR A 13 13.80 27.67 33.30
C THR A 13 13.78 26.18 33.60
N HIS A 14 12.64 25.51 33.45
CA HIS A 14 12.61 24.05 33.29
C HIS A 14 11.37 23.66 32.49
N LEU A 15 11.44 23.88 31.17
CA LEU A 15 10.67 23.06 30.23
C LEU A 15 11.44 21.72 30.10
N PRO A 16 10.77 20.56 30.23
CA PRO A 16 11.37 19.29 29.84
C PRO A 16 11.86 19.44 28.40
N SER A 17 13.11 19.10 28.15
CA SER A 17 13.64 19.03 26.80
C SER A 17 12.76 18.07 26.01
N GLU A 18 11.89 18.60 25.15
CA GLU A 18 11.15 17.79 24.20
C GLU A 18 12.19 16.92 23.49
N PRO A 19 11.99 15.59 23.42
CA PRO A 19 12.90 14.76 22.66
C PRO A 19 12.91 15.33 21.26
N LYS A 20 14.08 15.82 20.81
CA LYS A 20 14.31 16.18 19.42
C LYS A 20 13.82 14.99 18.64
N ALA A 21 12.64 15.11 18.02
CA ALA A 21 12.11 14.11 17.13
C ALA A 21 13.22 13.95 16.09
N ILE A 22 13.95 12.84 16.21
CA ILE A 22 14.87 12.40 15.19
C ILE A 22 13.96 12.28 13.99
N ARG A 23 14.03 13.30 13.13
CA ARG A 23 13.38 13.30 11.84
C ARG A 23 14.03 12.14 11.13
N GLN A 24 13.45 10.96 11.29
CA GLN A 24 13.79 9.79 10.52
C GLN A 24 13.71 10.30 9.10
N LYS A 25 14.87 10.33 8.42
CA LYS A 25 14.94 10.59 7.00
C LYS A 25 13.91 9.64 6.39
N ALA A 26 12.80 10.19 5.92
CA ALA A 26 11.81 9.46 5.18
C ALA A 26 12.59 8.67 4.13
N GLY A 27 12.49 7.34 4.23
CA GLY A 27 13.19 6.41 3.37
C GLY A 27 13.03 6.85 1.92
N GLY A 28 14.10 6.74 1.14
CA GLY A 28 14.08 7.05 -0.28
C GLY A 28 12.85 6.41 -0.92
N ASP A 29 12.13 7.20 -1.72
CA ASP A 29 10.85 6.86 -2.35
C ASP A 29 10.77 5.38 -2.74
N MET A 30 10.19 4.56 -1.86
CA MET A 30 9.93 3.16 -2.18
C MET A 30 8.90 3.17 -3.30
N THR A 31 9.25 2.59 -4.45
CA THR A 31 8.28 2.39 -5.53
C THR A 31 7.11 1.57 -4.98
N LYS A 32 5.90 1.75 -5.52
CA LYS A 32 4.71 0.98 -5.08
C LYS A 32 5.00 -0.52 -5.08
N HIS A 33 5.74 -1.02 -6.06
CA HIS A 33 6.14 -2.43 -6.08
C HIS A 33 7.03 -2.82 -4.89
N SER A 34 7.99 -1.97 -4.50
CA SER A 34 8.82 -2.20 -3.30
C SER A 34 7.97 -2.23 -2.03
N PHE A 35 7.01 -1.30 -1.88
CA PHE A 35 6.07 -1.30 -0.77
C PHE A 35 5.27 -2.60 -0.69
N PHE A 36 4.71 -3.04 -1.82
CA PHE A 36 3.97 -4.31 -1.90
C PHE A 36 4.85 -5.51 -1.53
N LEU A 37 6.09 -5.58 -2.01
CA LEU A 37 6.99 -6.70 -1.70
C LEU A 37 7.38 -6.74 -0.22
N THR A 38 7.67 -5.59 0.39
CA THR A 38 8.06 -5.51 1.81
C THR A 38 6.91 -5.87 2.75
N HIS A 39 5.68 -5.49 2.41
CA HIS A 39 4.53 -5.68 3.31
C HIS A 39 3.75 -6.97 3.04
N ARG A 40 4.00 -7.64 1.89
CA ARG A 40 3.37 -8.93 1.54
C ARG A 40 3.70 -10.03 2.53
N GLN A 41 4.95 -10.15 2.98
CA GLN A 41 5.34 -11.21 3.92
C GLN A 41 4.57 -11.09 5.24
N VAL A 42 4.51 -9.88 5.79
CA VAL A 42 3.72 -9.60 7.00
C VAL A 42 2.24 -9.90 6.76
N ALA A 43 1.68 -9.52 5.62
CA ALA A 43 0.29 -9.84 5.29
C ALA A 43 0.05 -11.36 5.18
N ARG A 44 1.00 -12.12 4.65
CA ARG A 44 0.93 -13.58 4.54
C ARG A 44 0.94 -14.26 5.90
N ASP A 45 1.88 -13.90 6.76
CA ASP A 45 2.00 -14.50 8.09
C ASP A 45 0.73 -14.29 8.93
N ASN A 46 0.04 -13.18 8.71
CA ASN A 46 -1.23 -12.88 9.39
C ASN A 46 -2.46 -13.52 8.73
N LEU A 47 -2.44 -13.67 7.40
CA LEU A 47 -3.49 -14.35 6.66
C LEU A 47 -3.54 -15.85 7.04
N ASP A 48 -2.37 -16.48 7.15
CA ASP A 48 -2.22 -17.86 7.57
C ASP A 48 -2.72 -18.09 9.03
N ALA A 49 -2.75 -17.02 9.84
CA ALA A 49 -3.30 -17.03 11.20
C ALA A 49 -4.83 -16.82 11.26
N GLY A 50 -5.51 -16.67 10.12
CA GLY A 50 -6.97 -16.58 10.04
C GLY A 50 -7.57 -15.21 10.43
N HIS A 51 -6.74 -14.18 10.62
CA HIS A 51 -7.17 -12.85 11.08
C HIS A 51 -7.63 -11.90 9.96
N ILE A 52 -8.31 -12.39 8.92
CA ILE A 52 -8.74 -11.53 7.79
C ILE A 52 -9.68 -10.42 8.26
N ASP A 53 -10.58 -10.73 9.20
CA ASP A 53 -11.56 -9.78 9.75
C ASP A 53 -10.96 -8.80 10.78
N GLU A 54 -9.97 -9.21 11.56
CA GLU A 54 -9.28 -8.33 12.53
C GLU A 54 -8.26 -7.40 11.86
N PHE A 55 -7.96 -7.65 10.59
CA PHE A 55 -7.05 -6.86 9.78
C PHE A 55 -7.66 -5.55 9.23
N GLY A 56 -8.98 -5.39 9.38
CA GLY A 56 -9.81 -4.42 8.67
C GLY A 56 -9.34 -2.96 8.69
N ASP A 57 -8.66 -2.50 9.75
CA ASP A 57 -8.41 -1.06 9.92
C ASP A 57 -6.95 -0.62 10.10
N HIS A 58 -5.99 -1.53 10.27
CA HIS A 58 -4.64 -1.16 10.72
C HIS A 58 -3.48 -1.49 9.78
N SER A 59 -3.66 -2.39 8.81
CA SER A 59 -2.58 -2.68 7.84
C SER A 59 -2.58 -1.67 6.69
N PRO A 60 -1.51 -0.88 6.48
CA PRO A 60 -1.41 0.04 5.34
C PRO A 60 -1.42 -0.73 4.00
N PHE A 61 -1.01 -1.99 4.00
CA PHE A 61 -1.06 -2.86 2.82
C PHE A 61 -2.50 -3.21 2.42
N LEU A 62 -3.35 -3.59 3.38
CA LEU A 62 -4.76 -3.85 3.08
C LEU A 62 -5.51 -2.60 2.64
N LYS A 63 -5.17 -1.42 3.17
CA LYS A 63 -5.75 -0.16 2.71
C LYS A 63 -5.44 0.08 1.23
N GLU A 64 -4.21 -0.18 0.80
CA GLU A 64 -3.86 -0.10 -0.62
C GLU A 64 -4.60 -1.16 -1.46
N LEU A 65 -4.69 -2.41 -1.00
CA LEU A 65 -5.48 -3.44 -1.68
C LEU A 65 -6.95 -3.06 -1.78
N ARG A 66 -7.53 -2.48 -0.72
CA ARG A 66 -8.91 -2.00 -0.67
C ARG A 66 -9.13 -0.93 -1.73
N MET A 67 -8.22 0.04 -1.82
CA MET A 67 -8.27 1.09 -2.86
C MET A 67 -8.14 0.52 -4.28
N VAL A 68 -7.31 -0.50 -4.49
CA VAL A 68 -7.19 -1.17 -5.79
C VAL A 68 -8.48 -1.91 -6.13
N PHE A 69 -9.05 -2.65 -5.19
CA PHE A 69 -10.29 -3.40 -5.39
C PHE A 69 -11.48 -2.47 -5.64
N ASP A 70 -11.65 -1.43 -4.83
CA ASP A 70 -12.64 -0.36 -5.04
C ASP A 70 -12.53 0.24 -6.44
N TRP A 71 -11.30 0.48 -6.89
CA TRP A 71 -11.05 1.02 -8.23
C TRP A 71 -11.41 0.02 -9.33
N ILE A 72 -11.12 -1.27 -9.16
CA ILE A 72 -11.54 -2.32 -10.11
C ILE A 72 -13.07 -2.40 -10.16
N CYS A 73 -13.73 -2.35 -8.99
CA CYS A 73 -15.18 -2.40 -8.82
C CYS A 73 -15.88 -1.09 -9.20
N GLN A 74 -15.15 0.03 -9.33
CA GLN A 74 -15.71 1.38 -9.55
C GLN A 74 -16.77 1.76 -8.49
N GLU A 75 -16.65 1.17 -7.31
CA GLU A 75 -17.60 1.29 -6.22
C GLU A 75 -16.83 1.20 -4.91
N LYS A 76 -17.05 2.17 -4.01
CA LYS A 76 -16.39 2.22 -2.72
C LYS A 76 -17.06 1.25 -1.76
N GLY A 77 -16.28 0.37 -1.14
CA GLY A 77 -16.79 -0.66 -0.24
C GLY A 77 -17.40 -1.86 -0.95
N ALA A 78 -17.14 -2.03 -2.26
CA ALA A 78 -17.57 -3.21 -3.01
C ALA A 78 -17.11 -4.51 -2.32
N LEU A 79 -17.98 -5.52 -2.26
CA LEU A 79 -17.63 -6.82 -1.69
C LEU A 79 -17.24 -7.84 -2.75
N ARG A 80 -17.70 -7.64 -4.00
CA ARG A 80 -17.44 -8.53 -5.13
C ARG A 80 -17.60 -7.82 -6.47
N VAL A 81 -17.04 -8.39 -7.52
CA VAL A 81 -17.23 -7.97 -8.92
C VAL A 81 -17.47 -9.18 -9.82
N SER A 82 -18.40 -9.07 -10.77
CA SER A 82 -18.66 -10.19 -11.70
C SER A 82 -17.54 -10.33 -12.73
N SER A 83 -17.32 -11.55 -13.23
CA SER A 83 -16.38 -11.81 -14.32
C SER A 83 -16.68 -10.97 -15.57
N ARG A 84 -17.96 -10.72 -15.84
CA ARG A 84 -18.40 -9.89 -16.97
C ARG A 84 -17.95 -8.44 -16.79
N ASP A 85 -18.17 -7.86 -15.61
CA ASP A 85 -17.80 -6.48 -15.32
C ASP A 85 -16.29 -6.30 -15.28
N PHE A 86 -15.58 -7.28 -14.71
CA PHE A 86 -14.12 -7.31 -14.74
C PHE A 86 -13.60 -7.33 -16.18
N LYS A 87 -14.14 -8.21 -17.03
CA LYS A 87 -13.76 -8.34 -18.45
C LYS A 87 -14.03 -7.06 -19.24
N ALA A 88 -15.17 -6.41 -19.02
CA ALA A 88 -15.50 -5.13 -19.64
C ALA A 88 -14.47 -4.04 -19.30
N ARG A 89 -13.80 -4.15 -18.16
CA ARG A 89 -12.83 -3.17 -17.65
C ARG A 89 -11.37 -3.55 -17.93
N LEU A 90 -11.12 -4.70 -18.56
CA LEU A 90 -9.76 -5.18 -18.87
C LEU A 90 -8.85 -4.14 -19.52
N PRO A 91 -9.30 -3.31 -20.49
CA PRO A 91 -8.42 -2.29 -21.08
C PRO A 91 -7.89 -1.28 -20.06
N LEU A 92 -8.73 -0.88 -19.09
CA LEU A 92 -8.35 0.05 -18.03
C LEU A 92 -7.48 -0.64 -16.97
N ILE A 93 -7.84 -1.86 -16.59
CA ILE A 93 -7.08 -2.68 -15.64
C ILE A 93 -5.68 -2.96 -16.21
N HIS A 94 -5.55 -3.33 -17.49
CA HIS A 94 -4.27 -3.59 -18.13
C HIS A 94 -3.36 -2.34 -18.14
N LYS A 95 -3.94 -1.15 -18.34
CA LYS A 95 -3.18 0.11 -18.32
C LYS A 95 -2.64 0.47 -16.93
N LYS A 96 -3.44 0.26 -15.87
CA LYS A 96 -3.09 0.70 -14.51
C LYS A 96 -2.42 -0.40 -13.68
N PHE A 97 -2.85 -1.64 -13.88
CA PHE A 97 -2.45 -2.83 -13.14
C PHE A 97 -2.25 -4.01 -14.10
N PRO A 98 -1.23 -3.97 -14.99
CA PRO A 98 -1.03 -5.00 -16.01
C PRO A 98 -0.91 -6.41 -15.40
N GLN A 99 -0.35 -6.53 -14.20
CA GLN A 99 -0.17 -7.80 -13.48
C GLN A 99 -1.48 -8.49 -13.08
N LEU A 100 -2.57 -7.73 -12.95
CA LEU A 100 -3.88 -8.24 -12.53
C LEU A 100 -4.78 -8.61 -13.72
N SER A 101 -4.57 -7.97 -14.87
CA SER A 101 -5.47 -8.06 -16.03
C SER A 101 -5.75 -9.49 -16.49
N ASN A 102 -4.74 -10.35 -16.55
CA ASN A 102 -4.87 -11.72 -17.04
C ASN A 102 -4.99 -12.76 -15.90
N SER A 103 -5.28 -12.31 -14.68
CA SER A 103 -5.25 -13.18 -13.50
C SER A 103 -6.63 -13.55 -12.97
N PHE A 104 -7.74 -13.16 -13.63
CA PHE A 104 -9.10 -13.37 -13.11
C PHE A 104 -9.38 -14.82 -12.71
N VAL A 105 -9.06 -15.78 -13.58
CA VAL A 105 -9.28 -17.22 -13.33
C VAL A 105 -8.45 -17.74 -12.14
N ARG A 106 -7.34 -17.09 -11.80
CA ARG A 106 -6.54 -17.43 -10.62
C ARG A 106 -7.00 -16.69 -9.36
N MET A 107 -7.70 -15.58 -9.53
CA MET A 107 -8.28 -14.82 -8.43
C MET A 107 -9.59 -15.44 -7.96
N ASP A 108 -10.45 -15.85 -8.90
CA ASP A 108 -11.71 -16.58 -8.67
C ASP A 108 -11.39 -18.03 -8.26
N ALA A 109 -11.19 -18.23 -6.95
CA ALA A 109 -10.70 -19.48 -6.38
C ALA A 109 -11.80 -20.55 -6.30
N ASN A 110 -13.05 -20.11 -6.15
CA ASN A 110 -14.23 -20.96 -6.08
C ASN A 110 -14.87 -21.24 -7.46
N ALA A 111 -14.41 -20.57 -8.52
CA ALA A 111 -14.90 -20.67 -9.90
C ALA A 111 -16.38 -20.30 -10.07
N ASP A 112 -16.91 -19.40 -9.22
CA ASP A 112 -18.32 -18.99 -9.24
C ASP A 112 -18.60 -17.82 -10.21
N CYS A 113 -17.57 -17.36 -10.92
CA CYS A 113 -17.59 -16.21 -11.83
C CYS A 113 -17.80 -14.86 -11.13
N TRP A 114 -17.62 -14.80 -9.82
CA TRP A 114 -17.46 -13.60 -9.03
C TRP A 114 -16.03 -13.54 -8.51
N LEU A 115 -15.56 -12.32 -8.29
CA LEU A 115 -14.31 -12.10 -7.59
C LEU A 115 -14.67 -11.36 -6.31
N GLU A 116 -14.60 -12.07 -5.19
CA GLU A 116 -14.87 -11.50 -3.87
C GLU A 116 -13.63 -10.78 -3.30
N TRP A 117 -13.88 -9.90 -2.33
CA TRP A 117 -12.81 -9.14 -1.66
C TRP A 117 -11.77 -10.06 -1.03
N HIS A 118 -12.21 -11.12 -0.35
CA HIS A 118 -11.31 -12.05 0.33
C HIS A 118 -10.44 -12.82 -0.68
N GLU A 119 -11.03 -13.31 -1.76
CA GLU A 119 -10.30 -13.98 -2.86
C GLU A 119 -9.26 -13.07 -3.51
N PHE A 120 -9.60 -11.79 -3.70
CA PHE A 120 -8.65 -10.81 -4.23
C PHE A 120 -7.46 -10.58 -3.28
N VAL A 121 -7.72 -10.49 -1.97
CA VAL A 121 -6.68 -10.34 -0.95
C VAL A 121 -5.80 -11.59 -0.92
N ASP A 122 -6.40 -12.77 -0.86
CA ASP A 122 -5.71 -14.06 -0.84
C ASP A 122 -4.81 -14.20 -2.06
N PHE A 123 -5.32 -13.89 -3.24
CA PHE A 123 -4.52 -13.87 -4.46
C PHE A 123 -3.34 -12.89 -4.36
N CYS A 124 -3.58 -11.66 -3.90
CA CYS A 124 -2.55 -10.64 -3.80
C CYS A 124 -1.44 -11.00 -2.79
N VAL A 125 -1.78 -11.78 -1.76
CA VAL A 125 -0.88 -12.18 -0.69
C VAL A 125 -0.17 -13.50 -1.00
N GLN A 126 -0.89 -14.51 -1.48
CA GLN A 126 -0.38 -15.88 -1.59
C GLN A 126 0.15 -16.23 -2.99
N ASP A 127 -0.28 -15.55 -4.05
CA ASP A 127 0.07 -15.97 -5.40
C ASP A 127 1.53 -15.65 -5.78
N GLU A 128 2.33 -16.70 -5.97
CA GLU A 128 3.76 -16.59 -6.29
C GLU A 128 4.03 -16.05 -7.71
N ARG A 129 3.12 -16.27 -8.67
CA ARG A 129 3.29 -15.72 -10.02
C ARG A 129 3.12 -14.20 -10.00
N LEU A 130 2.13 -13.70 -9.27
CA LEU A 130 1.95 -12.27 -9.04
C LEU A 130 3.20 -11.67 -8.38
N TYR A 131 3.76 -12.36 -7.38
CA TYR A 131 4.99 -11.93 -6.73
C TYR A 131 6.17 -11.81 -7.70
N CYS A 132 6.43 -12.84 -8.51
CA CYS A 132 7.49 -12.79 -9.51
C CYS A 132 7.28 -11.65 -10.52
N LEU A 133 6.02 -11.41 -10.92
CA LEU A 133 5.66 -10.31 -11.81
C LEU A 133 5.92 -8.94 -11.16
N LEU A 134 5.53 -8.77 -9.89
CA LEU A 134 5.78 -7.54 -9.12
C LEU A 134 7.28 -7.31 -8.89
N GLN A 135 8.05 -8.36 -8.59
CA GLN A 135 9.51 -8.27 -8.50
C GLN A 135 10.15 -7.83 -9.82
N ARG A 136 9.73 -8.41 -10.95
CA ARG A 136 10.20 -8.00 -12.28
C ARG A 136 9.87 -6.53 -12.56
N ALA A 137 8.65 -6.09 -12.27
CA ALA A 137 8.26 -4.70 -12.44
C ALA A 137 9.03 -3.75 -11.51
N ALA A 138 9.27 -4.14 -10.26
CA ALA A 138 10.10 -3.39 -9.32
C ALA A 138 11.53 -3.23 -9.85
N ALA A 139 12.15 -4.33 -10.29
CA ALA A 139 13.49 -4.32 -10.87
C ALA A 139 13.56 -3.43 -12.11
N VAL A 140 12.60 -3.53 -13.03
CA VAL A 140 12.53 -2.64 -14.21
C VAL A 140 12.33 -1.18 -13.80
N SER A 141 11.58 -0.87 -12.74
CA SER A 141 11.44 0.51 -12.26
C SER A 141 12.71 1.07 -11.59
N VAL A 142 13.56 0.20 -11.03
CA VAL A 142 14.85 0.58 -10.41
C VAL A 142 15.93 0.76 -11.48
N TYR A 143 16.01 -0.13 -12.47
CA TYR A 143 17.00 -0.05 -13.56
C TYR A 143 16.52 0.78 -14.78
N GLY A 144 15.22 1.07 -14.87
CA GLY A 144 14.63 1.88 -15.94
C GLY A 144 14.72 3.39 -15.71
N ARG A 145 15.19 3.83 -14.53
CA ARG A 145 15.38 5.26 -14.21
C ARG A 145 16.57 5.90 -14.95
N GLU A 146 17.34 5.14 -15.72
CA GLU A 146 18.42 5.68 -16.56
C GLU A 146 18.04 5.91 -18.02
N ARG A 147 16.81 5.60 -18.45
CA ARG A 147 16.47 5.61 -19.89
C ARG A 147 15.67 6.81 -20.39
N ASN A 148 15.53 7.87 -19.58
CA ASN A 148 15.16 9.19 -20.06
C ASN A 148 16.19 10.19 -19.55
N GLY A 149 17.32 10.25 -20.26
CA GLY A 149 18.31 11.30 -20.08
C GLY A 149 17.68 12.67 -20.30
N SER A 150 17.79 13.53 -19.30
CA SER A 150 17.95 14.95 -19.51
C SER A 150 18.88 15.46 -18.42
N LEU A 151 20.00 16.02 -18.87
CA LEU A 151 20.93 16.84 -18.10
C LEU A 151 20.20 18.03 -17.46
#